data_AF-A0A7C2QR47-F1
#
_entry.id   AF-A0A7C2QR47-F1
#
_cell.length_a   1.000
_cell.length_b   1.000
_cell.length_c   1.000
_cell.angle_alpha   90.00
_cell.angle_beta   90.00
_cell.angle_gamma   90.00
#
_symmetry.space_group_name_H-M   'P 1'
#
loop_
_entity.id
_entity.type
_entity.pdbx_description
1 polymer ?
#
loop_
_entity_poly.entity_id
_entity_poly.type
_entity_poly.pdbx_seq_one_letter_code
_entity_poly.pdbx_strand_id
1 'polypeptide(L)' 'MTSAVTEQEAIALAKQAALAEGWAWVEPAQAALHRSWRGKGGRWVVFSNARGLGAKARVVIDAASGAVLEKGYVPR' A
#
# COMPACT_ATOMS: atom_id res chain seq x y z
N MET A 1 -18.80 13.19 1.94
CA MET A 1 -18.54 12.06 2.85
C MET A 1 -17.39 11.27 2.23
N THR A 2 -16.17 11.41 2.73
CA THR A 2 -15.03 10.63 2.20
C THR A 2 -15.13 9.25 2.82
N SER A 3 -15.63 8.28 2.04
CA SER A 3 -15.65 6.87 2.43
C SER A 3 -14.21 6.39 2.66
N ALA A 4 -14.02 5.48 3.62
CA ALA A 4 -12.71 4.90 3.90
C ALA A 4 -12.17 4.18 2.65
N VAL A 5 -10.85 4.25 2.46
CA VAL A 5 -10.13 3.64 1.34
C VAL A 5 -10.29 2.12 1.40
N THR A 6 -10.75 1.55 0.30
CA THR A 6 -10.88 0.10 0.10
C THR A 6 -9.52 -0.57 -0.15
N GLU A 7 -9.48 -1.89 -0.06
CA GLU A 7 -8.27 -2.66 -0.36
C GLU A 7 -7.77 -2.42 -1.79
N GLN A 8 -8.70 -2.43 -2.77
CA GLN A 8 -8.37 -2.24 -4.19
C GLN A 8 -7.86 -0.82 -4.47
N GLU A 9 -8.46 0.19 -3.85
CA GLU A 9 -7.98 1.57 -3.94
C GLU A 9 -6.59 1.71 -3.31
N ALA A 10 -6.34 1.08 -2.16
CA ALA A 10 -5.01 1.08 -1.56
C ALA A 10 -3.97 0.43 -2.47
N ILE A 11 -4.30 -0.68 -3.14
CA ILE A 11 -3.41 -1.33 -4.11
C ILE A 11 -3.15 -0.40 -5.31
N ALA A 12 -4.18 0.25 -5.85
CA ALA A 12 -4.04 1.16 -6.98
C ALA A 12 -3.15 2.38 -6.63
N LEU A 13 -3.38 3.00 -5.46
CA LEU A 13 -2.58 4.11 -4.95
C LEU A 13 -1.13 3.70 -4.70
N ALA A 14 -0.90 2.52 -4.13
CA ALA A 14 0.44 1.99 -3.92
C ALA A 14 1.18 1.74 -5.24
N LYS A 15 0.48 1.21 -6.24
CA LYS A 15 1.04 0.99 -7.58
C LYS A 15 1.44 2.30 -8.25
N GLN A 16 0.58 3.32 -8.19
CA GLN A 16 0.91 4.64 -8.71
C GLN A 16 2.14 5.23 -8.00
N ALA A 17 2.20 5.14 -6.67
CA ALA A 17 3.32 5.64 -5.89
C ALA A 17 4.64 4.93 -6.22
N ALA A 18 4.62 3.62 -6.47
CA ALA A 18 5.81 2.87 -6.86
C ALA A 18 6.27 3.22 -8.28
N LEU A 19 5.35 3.31 -9.24
CA LEU A 19 5.67 3.66 -10.62
C LEU A 19 6.20 5.09 -10.76
N ALA A 20 5.70 6.03 -9.94
CA ALA A 20 6.21 7.40 -9.89
C ALA A 20 7.68 7.49 -9.46
N GLU A 21 8.16 6.52 -8.67
CA GLU A 21 9.56 6.40 -8.25
C GLU A 21 10.40 5.55 -9.22
N GLY A 22 9.80 5.03 -10.29
CA GLY A 22 10.46 4.10 -11.21
C GLY A 22 10.69 2.71 -10.64
N TRP A 23 10.00 2.34 -9.57
CA TRP A 23 10.16 1.03 -8.93
C TRP A 23 9.38 -0.06 -9.66
N ALA A 24 9.92 -1.27 -9.66
CA ALA A 24 9.23 -2.44 -10.19
C ALA A 24 8.00 -2.77 -9.33
N TRP A 25 6.91 -3.15 -10.00
CA TRP A 25 5.68 -3.62 -9.39
C TRP A 25 5.36 -5.02 -9.92
N VAL A 26 5.31 -6.01 -9.02
CA VAL A 26 5.04 -7.40 -9.38
C VAL A 26 3.64 -7.77 -8.89
N GLU A 27 2.99 -8.70 -9.57
CA GLU A 27 1.67 -9.20 -9.16
C GLU A 27 1.81 -10.64 -8.67
N PRO A 28 0.91 -11.11 -7.79
CA PRO A 28 -0.19 -10.36 -7.17
C PRO A 28 0.30 -9.42 -6.07
N ALA A 29 -0.27 -8.22 -5.98
CA ALA A 29 -0.13 -7.36 -4.81
C ALA A 29 -0.98 -7.86 -3.63
N GLN A 30 -0.57 -7.51 -2.41
CA GLN A 30 -1.31 -7.78 -1.18
C GLN A 30 -1.47 -6.50 -0.38
N ALA A 31 -2.65 -6.26 0.19
CA ALA A 31 -2.89 -5.15 1.10
C ALA A 31 -3.49 -5.66 2.42
N ALA A 32 -2.93 -5.18 3.54
CA ALA A 32 -3.39 -5.53 4.87
C ALA A 32 -3.80 -4.28 5.65
N LEU A 33 -5.04 -4.24 6.15
CA LEU A 33 -5.55 -3.14 6.95
C LEU A 33 -5.15 -3.30 8.42
N HIS A 34 -4.36 -2.37 8.91
CA HIS A 34 -4.07 -2.21 10.33
C HIS A 34 -4.95 -1.11 10.91
N ARG A 35 -6.04 -1.49 11.57
CA ARG A 35 -6.96 -0.53 12.23
C ARG A 35 -6.28 0.10 13.44
N SER A 36 -6.55 1.39 13.67
CA SER A 36 -6.10 2.04 14.89
C SER A 36 -6.87 1.47 16.10
N TRP A 37 -6.21 1.35 17.25
CA TRP A 37 -6.85 0.86 18.48
C TRP A 37 -8.02 1.75 18.94
N ARG A 38 -7.97 3.05 18.62
CA ARG A 38 -9.00 4.04 19.00
C ARG A 38 -10.17 4.11 18.01
N GLY A 39 -10.33 3.13 17.12
CA GLY A 39 -11.51 2.92 16.27
C GLY A 39 -11.71 3.92 15.12
N LYS A 40 -11.08 5.09 15.15
CA LYS A 40 -11.04 6.03 14.02
C LYS A 40 -9.72 5.89 13.25
N GLY A 41 -9.81 5.48 11.99
CA GLY A 41 -8.69 5.38 11.07
C GLY A 41 -7.91 4.07 11.13
N GLY A 42 -6.78 4.06 10.44
CA GLY A 42 -5.94 2.90 10.24
C GLY A 42 -4.99 3.13 9.08
N ARG A 43 -4.18 2.12 8.77
CA ARG A 43 -3.27 2.17 7.62
C ARG A 43 -3.34 0.87 6.85
N TRP A 44 -3.36 0.98 5.54
CA TRP A 44 -3.10 -0.13 4.64
C TRP A 44 -1.60 -0.30 4.49
N VAL A 45 -1.11 -1.52 4.65
CA VAL A 45 0.26 -1.91 4.29
C VAL A 45 0.17 -2.74 3.03
N VAL A 46 0.73 -2.23 1.94
CA VAL A 46 0.67 -2.84 0.60
C VAL A 46 2.04 -3.34 0.19
N PHE A 47 2.08 -4.56 -0.34
CA PHE A 47 3.27 -5.15 -0.95
C PHE A 47 3.00 -5.48 -2.41
N SER A 48 3.90 -5.08 -3.29
CA SER A 48 3.86 -5.40 -4.72
C SER A 48 4.38 -6.81 -5.04
N ASN A 49 4.41 -7.74 -4.08
CA ASN A 49 4.68 -9.16 -4.33
C ASN A 49 4.16 -10.00 -3.16
N ALA A 50 2.91 -10.43 -3.20
CA ALA A 50 2.33 -11.23 -2.12
C ALA A 50 3.14 -12.51 -1.81
N ARG A 51 3.88 -13.03 -2.80
CA ARG A 51 4.74 -14.22 -2.65
C ARG A 51 6.11 -13.94 -2.01
N GLY A 52 6.51 -12.68 -1.84
CA GLY A 52 7.76 -12.29 -1.19
C GLY A 52 9.05 -12.66 -1.94
N LEU A 53 8.96 -13.04 -3.22
CA LEU A 53 10.09 -13.40 -4.07
C LEU A 53 10.51 -12.22 -4.95
N GLY A 54 11.81 -11.95 -5.03
CA GLY A 54 12.36 -10.87 -5.84
C GLY A 54 12.06 -9.47 -5.29
N ALA A 55 12.31 -8.47 -6.13
CA ALA A 55 12.18 -7.07 -5.75
C ALA A 55 10.73 -6.70 -5.41
N LYS A 56 10.55 -5.81 -4.43
CA LYS A 56 9.22 -5.37 -4.00
C LYS A 56 9.16 -3.93 -3.56
N ALA A 57 8.08 -3.25 -3.93
CA ALA A 57 7.64 -2.02 -3.30
C ALA A 57 6.77 -2.35 -2.08
N ARG A 58 7.04 -1.66 -0.97
CA ARG A 58 6.18 -1.60 0.21
C ARG A 58 5.65 -0.18 0.32
N VAL A 59 4.34 -0.02 0.40
CA VAL A 59 3.70 1.30 0.55
C VAL A 59 2.71 1.24 1.69
N VAL A 60 2.73 2.24 2.56
CA VAL A 60 1.79 2.41 3.68
C VAL A 60 0.87 3.57 3.36
N ILE A 61 -0.43 3.35 3.40
CA ILE A 61 -1.46 4.31 2.99
C ILE A 61 -2.41 4.55 4.16
N ASP A 62 -2.74 5.81 4.43
CA ASP A 62 -3.77 6.18 5.40
C ASP A 62 -5.15 5.70 4.92
N ALA A 63 -5.83 4.92 5.76
CA ALA A 63 -7.09 4.28 5.37
C ALA A 63 -8.28 5.25 5.28
N ALA A 64 -8.15 6.49 5.78
CA ALA A 64 -9.22 7.48 5.74
C ALA A 64 -9.06 8.45 4.56
N SER A 65 -7.83 8.89 4.29
CA SER A 65 -7.51 9.93 3.31
C SER A 65 -6.87 9.39 2.03
N GLY A 66 -6.32 8.18 2.04
CA GLY A 66 -5.53 7.65 0.93
C GLY A 66 -4.13 8.25 0.81
N ALA A 67 -3.70 9.07 1.77
CA ALA A 67 -2.37 9.64 1.77
C ALA A 67 -1.29 8.56 1.93
N VAL A 68 -0.22 8.64 1.14
CA VAL A 68 0.97 7.79 1.32
C VAL A 68 1.71 8.25 2.57
N LEU A 69 1.77 7.39 3.58
CA LEU A 69 2.45 7.64 4.86
C LEU A 69 3.92 7.21 4.82
N GLU A 70 4.20 6.10 4.13
CA GLU A 70 5.54 5.52 4.03
C GLU A 70 5.65 4.80 2.68
N LYS A 71 6.83 4.81 2.07
CA LYS A 71 7.14 4.00 0.90
C LYS A 71 8.58 3.53 0.93
N GLY A 72 8.84 2.34 0.43
CA GLY A 72 10.18 1.78 0.33
C GLY A 72 10.26 0.72 -0.76
N TYR A 73 11.46 0.53 -1.29
CA TYR A 73 11.76 -0.48 -2.29
C TYR A 73 12.84 -1.41 -1.78
N VAL A 74 12.60 -2.71 -1.91
CA VAL A 74 13.58 -3.74 -1.58
C VAL A 74 14.00 -4.39 -2.90
N PRO A 75 15.15 -3.98 -3.49
CA PRO A 75 15.74 -4.73 -4.59
C PRO A 75 16.30 -6.05 -4.03
N ARG A 76 15.81 -7.18 -4.54
CA ARG A 76 16.25 -8.53 -4.16
C ARG A 76 16.71 -9.25 -5.40
#